data_AF-A0AAW5TPA0-F1
#
_entry.id   AF-A0AAW5TPA0-F1
#
_cell.length_a   1.000
_cell.length_b   1.000
_cell.length_c   1.000
_cell.angle_alpha   90.00
_cell.angle_beta   90.00
_cell.angle_gamma   90.00
#
_symmetry.space_group_name_H-M   'P 1'
#
loop_
_entity.id
_entity.type
_entity.pdbx_description
1 polymer ?
#
loop_
_entity_poly.entity_id
_entity_poly.type
_entity_poly.pdbx_seq_one_letter_code
_entity_poly.pdbx_strand_id
1 'polypeptide(L)'
;STRPGKRRTLDPLVWKGVRGNDVRPAGEKPGFWRPGWHVECALIARTYLGEHITVQAGGRDLLFPHHEMSESHLREMTGDRGRVD
;
A
#
# COMPACT_ATOMS: atom_id res chain seq x y z
N SER A 1 8.49 -3.54 -13.14
CA SER A 1 7.58 -4.67 -13.45
C SER A 1 6.79 -4.34 -14.70
N THR A 2 6.73 -5.24 -15.68
CA THR A 2 6.03 -5.06 -16.99
C THR A 2 4.65 -5.70 -17.01
N ARG A 3 4.03 -5.92 -15.84
CA ARG A 3 2.72 -6.57 -15.74
C ARG A 3 1.68 -5.82 -16.59
N PRO A 4 0.86 -6.53 -17.39
CA PRO A 4 -0.26 -5.94 -18.11
C PRO A 4 -1.21 -5.18 -17.18
N GLY A 5 -1.79 -4.07 -17.67
CA GLY A 5 -2.74 -3.24 -16.93
C GLY A 5 -2.11 -2.08 -16.13
N LYS A 6 -0.78 -2.00 -16.06
CA LYS A 6 -0.09 -0.83 -15.49
C LYS A 6 -0.08 0.33 -16.49
N ARG A 7 -0.27 1.57 -16.02
CA ARG A 7 -0.11 2.78 -16.84
C ARG A 7 1.37 3.15 -16.96
N ARG A 8 2.13 3.02 -15.87
CA ARG A 8 3.58 3.22 -15.82
C ARG A 8 4.29 2.03 -15.19
N THR A 9 5.57 1.85 -15.52
CA THR A 9 6.41 0.76 -15.01
C THR A 9 6.53 0.73 -13.49
N LEU A 10 6.36 1.87 -12.83
CA LEU A 10 6.46 2.02 -11.37
C LEU A 10 5.13 1.88 -10.63
N ASP A 11 3.96 1.86 -11.29
CA ASP A 11 2.67 1.83 -10.57
C ASP A 11 2.59 0.67 -9.56
N PRO A 12 2.37 0.92 -8.26
CA PRO A 12 2.21 -0.17 -7.29
C PRO A 12 0.87 -0.88 -7.50
N LEU A 13 0.83 -2.16 -7.19
CA LEU A 13 -0.42 -2.92 -7.16
C LEU A 13 -1.18 -2.55 -5.89
N VAL A 14 -2.43 -2.06 -6.03
CA VAL A 14 -3.28 -1.70 -4.89
C VAL A 14 -4.21 -2.85 -4.50
N TRP A 15 -4.84 -3.47 -5.49
CA TRP A 15 -5.72 -4.63 -5.30
C TRP A 15 -5.37 -5.72 -6.31
N LYS A 16 -5.30 -6.97 -5.86
CA LYS A 16 -4.97 -8.13 -6.69
C LYS A 16 -6.11 -9.14 -6.67
N GLY A 17 -6.45 -9.70 -7.82
CA GLY A 17 -7.34 -10.86 -7.89
C GLY A 17 -6.84 -12.06 -7.07
N VAL A 18 -7.75 -12.72 -6.35
CA VAL A 18 -7.57 -14.02 -5.70
C VAL A 18 -7.47 -15.09 -6.79
N ARG A 19 -6.40 -15.89 -6.79
CA ARG A 19 -6.20 -17.02 -7.72
C ARG A 19 -5.87 -18.29 -6.95
N GLY A 20 -6.41 -19.43 -7.40
CA GLY A 20 -6.10 -20.74 -6.83
C GLY A 20 -6.42 -20.83 -5.34
N ASN A 21 -5.39 -21.14 -4.54
CA ASN A 21 -5.45 -21.35 -3.08
C ASN A 21 -5.20 -20.07 -2.26
N ASP A 22 -5.32 -18.90 -2.88
CA ASP A 22 -5.16 -17.62 -2.22
C ASP A 22 -6.12 -17.45 -1.01
N VAL A 23 -5.56 -17.19 0.18
CA VAL A 23 -6.33 -16.95 1.42
C VAL A 23 -7.28 -15.77 1.26
N ARG A 24 -8.55 -15.96 1.66
CA ARG A 24 -9.60 -14.92 1.69
C ARG A 24 -9.80 -14.42 3.12
N PRO A 25 -10.01 -13.12 3.34
CA PRO A 25 -10.47 -12.61 4.64
C PRO A 25 -11.82 -13.23 5.00
N ALA A 26 -11.98 -13.67 6.25
CA ALA A 26 -13.24 -14.23 6.73
C ALA A 26 -14.25 -13.12 7.06
N GLY A 27 -15.51 -13.27 6.65
CA GLY A 27 -16.63 -12.47 7.16
C GLY A 27 -17.05 -11.23 6.36
N GLU A 28 -16.32 -10.80 5.33
CA GLU A 28 -16.78 -9.76 4.41
C GLU A 28 -17.43 -10.35 3.15
N LYS A 29 -18.30 -9.59 2.45
CA LYS A 29 -18.82 -10.01 1.14
C LYS A 29 -17.63 -10.39 0.25
N PRO A 30 -17.51 -11.64 -0.23
CA PRO A 30 -16.29 -12.14 -0.84
C PRO A 30 -15.99 -11.40 -2.15
N GLY A 31 -15.15 -10.37 -2.06
CA GLY A 31 -14.42 -9.88 -3.21
C GLY A 31 -13.40 -10.93 -3.63
N PHE A 32 -13.28 -11.21 -4.92
CA PHE A 32 -12.19 -12.03 -5.46
C PHE A 32 -10.86 -11.27 -5.41
N TRP A 33 -10.56 -10.52 -4.34
CA TRP A 33 -9.45 -9.58 -4.31
C TRP A 33 -8.72 -9.59 -2.95
N ARG A 34 -7.44 -9.22 -2.97
CA ARG A 34 -6.57 -9.03 -1.79
C ARG A 34 -5.83 -7.69 -1.91
N PRO A 35 -5.53 -7.01 -0.81
CA PRO A 35 -4.73 -5.78 -0.87
C PRO A 35 -3.32 -6.07 -1.38
N GLY A 36 -2.69 -5.05 -1.96
CA GLY A 36 -1.27 -5.05 -2.25
C GLY A 36 -0.44 -4.75 -1.01
N TRP A 37 0.77 -5.29 -0.98
CA TRP A 37 1.69 -5.18 0.16
C TRP A 37 1.94 -3.74 0.65
N HIS A 38 2.09 -2.77 -0.26
CA HIS A 38 2.35 -1.37 0.10
C HIS A 38 1.12 -0.66 0.67
N VAL A 39 -0.07 -0.89 0.08
CA VAL A 39 -1.31 -0.23 0.54
C VAL A 39 -1.76 -0.80 1.90
N GLU A 40 -1.48 -2.06 2.16
CA GLU A 40 -1.76 -2.70 3.45
C GLU A 40 -0.99 -2.02 4.58
N CYS A 41 0.34 -1.90 4.47
CA CYS A 41 1.15 -1.22 5.48
C CYS A 41 0.75 0.25 5.67
N ALA A 42 0.47 0.98 4.59
CA ALA A 42 -0.02 2.35 4.66
C ALA A 42 -1.35 2.46 5.43
N LEU A 43 -2.33 1.61 5.12
CA LEU A 43 -3.64 1.62 5.77
C LEU A 43 -3.56 1.24 7.24
N ILE A 44 -2.79 0.19 7.59
CA ILE A 44 -2.58 -0.22 8.98
C ILE A 44 -1.94 0.93 9.76
N ALA A 45 -0.86 1.50 9.24
CA ALA A 45 -0.16 2.58 9.93
C ALA A 45 -1.06 3.80 10.13
N ARG A 46 -1.80 4.24 9.10
CA ARG A 46 -2.78 5.34 9.22
C ARG A 46 -3.88 5.04 10.24
N THR A 47 -4.42 3.82 10.21
CA THR A 47 -5.54 3.41 11.10
C THR A 47 -5.15 3.49 12.57
N TYR A 48 -3.92 3.09 12.91
CA TYR A 48 -3.50 2.98 14.30
C TYR A 48 -2.64 4.16 14.79
N LEU A 49 -1.95 4.88 13.90
CA LEU A 49 -1.06 5.99 14.26
C LEU A 49 -1.63 7.37 13.88
N GLY A 50 -2.69 7.42 13.07
CA GLY A 50 -3.29 8.65 12.57
C GLY A 50 -2.69 9.10 11.24
N GLU A 51 -3.02 10.34 10.84
CA GLU A 51 -2.67 10.86 9.51
C GLU A 51 -1.20 11.24 9.36
N HIS A 52 -0.54 11.63 10.45
CA HIS A 52 0.86 12.02 10.46
C HIS A 52 1.70 11.00 11.24
N ILE A 53 2.58 10.30 10.52
CA ILE A 53 3.49 9.32 11.09
C ILE A 53 4.86 9.97 11.25
N THR A 54 5.33 10.11 12.50
CA THR A 54 6.63 10.75 12.78
C THR A 54 7.82 9.90 12.35
N VAL A 55 7.74 8.58 12.56
CA VAL A 55 8.83 7.66 12.24
C VAL A 55 8.27 6.39 11.61
N GLN A 56 8.75 6.05 10.41
CA GLN A 56 8.53 4.76 9.77
C GLN A 56 9.84 3.99 9.74
N ALA A 57 9.88 2.85 10.45
CA ALA A 57 11.06 1.99 10.55
C ALA A 57 10.88 0.68 9.76
N GLY A 58 12.00 0.05 9.40
CA GLY A 58 12.01 -1.23 8.69
C GLY A 58 13.42 -1.61 8.27
N GLY A 59 13.57 -2.80 7.67
CA GLY A 59 14.82 -3.23 7.07
C GLY A 59 15.26 -2.33 5.91
N ARG A 60 16.57 -2.30 5.62
CA ARG A 60 17.13 -1.51 4.51
C ARG A 60 16.54 -1.93 3.15
N ASP A 61 16.20 -3.20 3.01
CA ASP A 61 15.53 -3.79 1.85
C ASP A 61 14.11 -3.25 1.64
N LEU A 62 13.48 -2.70 2.68
CA LEU A 62 12.16 -2.10 2.60
C LEU A 62 12.18 -0.65 2.13
N LEU A 63 13.35 0.01 2.08
CA LEU A 63 13.46 1.42 1.66
C LEU A 63 12.78 1.65 0.30
N PHE A 64 13.11 0.82 -0.69
CA PHE A 64 12.50 0.86 -2.01
C PHE A 64 12.23 -0.55 -2.55
N PRO A 65 11.04 -0.82 -3.11
CA PRO A 65 9.94 0.12 -3.32
C PRO A 65 9.01 0.26 -2.10
N HIS A 66 9.20 -0.52 -1.03
CA HIS A 66 8.13 -0.70 -0.05
C HIS A 66 7.77 0.58 0.71
N HIS A 67 8.73 1.22 1.38
CA HIS A 67 8.48 2.47 2.12
C HIS A 67 8.08 3.61 1.20
N GLU A 68 8.75 3.78 0.06
CA GLU A 68 8.43 4.82 -0.93
C GLU A 68 6.97 4.73 -1.42
N MET A 69 6.50 3.52 -1.76
CA MET A 69 5.13 3.33 -2.24
C MET A 69 4.10 3.44 -1.12
N SER A 70 4.42 2.99 0.09
CA SER A 70 3.55 3.17 1.27
C SER A 70 3.38 4.65 1.60
N GLU A 71 4.47 5.42 1.56
CA GLU A 71 4.49 6.85 1.82
C GLU A 71 3.73 7.64 0.75
N SER A 72 3.93 7.30 -0.53
CA SER A 72 3.12 7.84 -1.63
C SER A 72 1.62 7.60 -1.43
N HIS A 73 1.20 6.40 -1.01
CA HIS A 73 -0.22 6.14 -0.72
C HIS A 73 -0.74 6.98 0.45
N LEU A 74 0.04 7.16 1.52
CA LEU A 74 -0.34 7.99 2.66
C LEU A 74 -0.53 9.45 2.25
N ARG A 75 0.40 10.00 1.45
CA ARG A 75 0.29 11.37 0.90
C ARG A 75 -0.97 11.57 0.09
N GLU A 76 -1.28 10.63 -0.80
CA GLU A 76 -2.50 10.72 -1.63
C GLU A 76 -3.79 10.57 -0.79
N MET A 77 -3.79 9.76 0.27
CA MET A 77 -4.94 9.59 1.17
C MET A 77 -5.20 10.81 2.06
N THR A 78 -4.14 11.48 2.50
CA THR A 78 -4.22 12.64 3.41
C THR A 78 -4.32 13.96 2.64
N GLY A 79 -3.96 13.96 1.35
CA GLY A 79 -3.79 15.19 0.57
C GLY A 79 -2.54 15.98 0.95
N ASP A 80 -1.71 15.44 1.85
CA ASP A 80 -0.45 16.06 2.25
C ASP A 80 0.59 15.88 1.14
N ARG A 81 0.87 16.98 0.44
CA ARG A 81 1.88 17.02 -0.63
C ARG A 81 3.30 17.27 -0.10
N GLY A 82 3.52 17.11 1.21
CA GLY A 82 4.73 17.53 1.88
C GLY A 82 4.65 19.03 2.11
N ARG A 83 3.90 19.45 3.13
CA ARG A 83 4.09 20.78 3.68
C ARG A 83 5.49 20.84 4.28
N VAL A 84 6.39 21.48 3.55
CA VAL A 84 7.68 21.95 4.07
C VAL A 84 7.39 23.34 4.64
N ASP A 85 6.96 23.41 5.90
CA ASP A 85 7.15 24.64 6.69
C ASP A 85 8.45 24.58 7.49
#